data_AF-A0A2N6NDU7-F1
#
_entry.id   AF-A0A2N6NDU7-F1
#
_cell.length_a   1.000
_cell.length_b   1.000
_cell.length_c   1.000
_cell.angle_alpha   90.00
_cell.angle_beta   90.00
_cell.angle_gamma   90.00
#
_symmetry.space_group_name_H-M   'P 1'
#
loop_
_entity.id
_entity.type
_entity.pdbx_description
1 polymer ?
#
loop_
_entity_poly.entity_id
_entity_poly.type
_entity_poly.pdbx_seq_one_letter_code
_entity_poly.pdbx_strand_id
1 'polypeptide(L)'
;MTQSRAANVPIFLLAYIIYCTIDAKQMTLAEITTSSILFQYASFFAAGGSNAISSVDLSSAYNGISGFNVVAVGIFTFASNWAGPLYWTSATTTLLVDKYRVGERGVFRQHVALLTVFATASITSVMAACTAMRTHLFIWTVFSPKYLYAMAWNILQHLLVNIGLSGTLFWLGTR
;
A
#
# COMPACT_ATOMS: atom_id res chain seq x y z
N MET A 1 9.93 -21.67 -12.77
CA MET A 1 10.62 -20.66 -11.94
C MET A 1 10.39 -19.30 -12.57
N THR A 2 9.34 -18.58 -12.17
CA THR A 2 9.10 -17.20 -12.64
C THR A 2 9.36 -16.27 -11.45
N GLN A 3 10.47 -15.55 -11.50
CA GLN A 3 11.00 -14.74 -10.40
C GLN A 3 10.17 -13.46 -10.16
N SER A 4 9.39 -13.03 -11.14
CA SER A 4 8.35 -12.00 -11.08
C SER A 4 7.35 -12.22 -12.21
N ARG A 5 6.07 -11.85 -12.04
CA ARG A 5 5.08 -11.93 -13.11
C ARG A 5 5.41 -10.89 -14.18
N ALA A 6 5.69 -11.34 -15.40
CA ALA A 6 5.91 -10.45 -16.55
C ALA A 6 4.73 -9.46 -16.76
N ALA A 7 3.51 -9.85 -16.36
CA ALA A 7 2.32 -9.00 -16.38
C ALA A 7 2.42 -7.73 -15.52
N ASN A 8 3.30 -7.69 -14.52
CA ASN A 8 3.49 -6.50 -13.68
C ASN A 8 4.45 -5.47 -14.31
N VAL A 9 5.27 -5.88 -15.29
CA VAL A 9 6.27 -5.00 -15.91
C VAL A 9 5.64 -3.76 -16.56
N PRO A 10 4.56 -3.87 -17.37
CA PRO A 10 3.91 -2.70 -17.94
C PRO A 10 3.30 -1.76 -16.89
N ILE A 11 2.78 -2.33 -15.77
CA ILE A 11 2.17 -1.56 -14.69
C ILE A 11 3.23 -0.68 -14.01
N PHE A 12 4.41 -1.24 -13.70
CA PHE A 12 5.50 -0.46 -13.11
C PHE A 12 6.09 0.56 -14.09
N LEU A 13 6.17 0.24 -15.38
CA LEU A 13 6.59 1.21 -16.40
C LEU A 13 5.63 2.41 -16.43
N LEU A 14 4.32 2.16 -16.44
CA LEU A 14 3.31 3.21 -16.40
C LEU A 14 3.37 4.00 -15.09
N ALA A 15 3.53 3.33 -13.94
CA ALA A 15 3.70 3.99 -12.65
C ALA A 15 4.95 4.89 -12.61
N TYR A 16 6.04 4.48 -13.27
CA TYR A 16 7.25 5.28 -13.43
C TYR A 16 7.02 6.51 -14.32
N ILE A 17 6.34 6.36 -15.46
CA ILE A 17 5.98 7.50 -16.31
C ILE A 17 5.14 8.50 -15.52
N ILE A 18 4.10 8.04 -14.80
CA ILE A 18 3.26 8.91 -13.97
C ILE A 18 4.12 9.63 -12.93
N TYR A 19 4.98 8.91 -12.21
CA TYR A 19 5.89 9.52 -11.24
C TYR A 19 6.77 10.62 -11.85
N CYS A 20 7.34 10.41 -13.04
CA CYS A 20 8.15 11.41 -13.74
C CYS A 20 7.36 12.67 -14.15
N THR A 21 6.04 12.56 -14.34
CA THR A 21 5.19 13.72 -14.67
C THR A 21 4.77 14.53 -13.44
N ILE A 22 4.97 14.01 -12.23
CA ILE A 22 4.58 14.70 -11.00
C ILE A 22 5.65 15.73 -10.62
N ASP A 23 5.26 17.00 -10.54
CA ASP A 23 6.09 18.05 -9.95
C ASP A 23 5.69 18.27 -8.49
N ALA A 24 6.53 17.78 -7.57
CA ALA A 24 6.33 17.95 -6.13
C ALA A 24 6.22 19.42 -5.73
N LYS A 25 6.87 20.36 -6.44
CA LYS A 25 6.90 21.77 -6.03
C LYS A 25 5.52 22.42 -6.16
N GLN A 26 4.77 22.06 -7.19
CA GLN A 26 3.47 22.66 -7.51
C GLN A 26 2.32 22.05 -6.71
N MET A 27 2.44 20.79 -6.29
CA MET A 27 1.38 20.11 -5.55
C MET A 27 1.38 20.51 -4.07
N THR A 28 0.20 20.66 -3.50
CA THR A 28 -0.01 20.76 -2.06
C THR A 28 0.22 19.41 -1.38
N LEU A 29 0.48 19.42 -0.07
CA LEU A 29 0.64 18.17 0.69
C LEU A 29 -0.61 17.28 0.65
N ALA A 30 -1.80 17.88 0.66
CA ALA A 30 -3.06 17.16 0.58
C ALA A 30 -3.22 16.46 -0.78
N GLU A 31 -2.80 17.11 -1.88
CA GLU A 31 -2.79 16.50 -3.21
C GLU A 31 -1.80 15.34 -3.27
N ILE A 32 -0.56 15.52 -2.79
CA ILE A 32 0.44 14.43 -2.74
C ILE A 32 -0.10 13.24 -1.94
N THR A 33 -0.73 13.51 -0.79
CA THR A 33 -1.28 12.45 0.07
C THR A 33 -2.47 11.74 -0.60
N THR A 34 -3.38 12.50 -1.21
CA THR A 34 -4.54 11.96 -1.91
C THR A 34 -4.11 11.13 -3.12
N SER A 35 -3.17 11.63 -3.92
CA SER A 35 -2.57 10.88 -5.03
C SER A 35 -1.89 9.60 -4.55
N SER A 36 -1.16 9.65 -3.43
CA SER A 36 -0.55 8.46 -2.83
C SER A 36 -1.59 7.40 -2.47
N ILE A 37 -2.68 7.78 -1.80
CA ILE A 37 -3.80 6.87 -1.49
C ILE A 37 -4.35 6.27 -2.78
N LEU A 38 -4.72 7.12 -3.76
CA LEU A 38 -5.33 6.67 -5.01
C LEU A 38 -4.42 5.70 -5.77
N PHE A 39 -3.14 6.02 -5.90
CA PHE A 39 -2.19 5.18 -6.64
C PHE A 39 -1.85 3.88 -5.91
N GLN A 40 -1.79 3.88 -4.57
CA GLN A 40 -1.63 2.64 -3.80
C GLN A 40 -2.80 1.68 -4.08
N TYR A 41 -4.05 2.14 -3.96
CA TYR A 41 -5.20 1.27 -4.25
C TYR A 41 -5.30 0.92 -5.73
N ALA A 42 -5.13 1.88 -6.64
CA ALA A 42 -5.22 1.64 -8.08
C ALA A 42 -4.21 0.59 -8.55
N SER A 43 -2.95 0.71 -8.12
CA SER A 43 -1.90 -0.26 -8.47
C SER A 43 -2.14 -1.64 -7.88
N PHE A 44 -2.70 -1.74 -6.66
CA PHE A 44 -3.09 -3.01 -6.08
C PHE A 44 -4.16 -3.74 -6.91
N PHE A 45 -5.21 -3.02 -7.32
CA PHE A 45 -6.26 -3.61 -8.16
C PHE A 45 -5.79 -3.89 -9.58
N ALA A 46 -4.97 -3.02 -10.16
CA ALA A 46 -4.39 -3.21 -11.49
C ALA A 46 -3.48 -4.44 -11.56
N ALA A 47 -2.77 -4.76 -10.47
CA ALA A 47 -1.93 -5.96 -10.36
C ALA A 47 -2.74 -7.27 -10.11
N GLY A 48 -4.08 -7.19 -10.07
CA GLY A 48 -4.96 -8.35 -9.94
C GLY A 48 -5.48 -8.64 -8.53
N GLY A 49 -5.21 -7.76 -7.55
CA GLY A 49 -5.80 -7.88 -6.22
C GLY A 49 -7.31 -7.61 -6.24
N SER A 50 -8.12 -8.41 -5.54
CA SER A 50 -9.59 -8.26 -5.56
C SER A 50 -10.25 -8.19 -4.18
N ASN A 51 -9.44 -8.13 -3.10
CA ASN A 51 -9.89 -8.31 -1.72
C ASN A 51 -10.58 -9.67 -1.43
N ALA A 52 -10.40 -10.65 -2.32
CA ALA A 52 -10.80 -12.03 -2.07
C ALA A 52 -9.57 -12.85 -1.65
N ILE A 53 -9.73 -13.78 -0.71
CA ILE A 53 -8.62 -14.64 -0.23
C ILE A 53 -8.00 -15.43 -1.40
N SER A 54 -8.82 -15.83 -2.38
CA SER A 54 -8.37 -16.51 -3.60
C SER A 54 -7.48 -15.67 -4.51
N SER A 55 -7.45 -14.34 -4.33
CA SER A 55 -6.57 -13.45 -5.09
C SER A 55 -5.16 -13.31 -4.49
N VAL A 56 -4.93 -13.84 -3.27
CA VAL A 56 -3.59 -13.87 -2.68
C VAL A 56 -2.73 -14.87 -3.46
N ASP A 57 -1.71 -14.36 -4.14
CA ASP A 57 -0.78 -15.18 -4.90
C ASP A 57 0.43 -15.59 -4.05
N LEU A 58 0.65 -16.89 -3.89
CA LEU A 58 1.83 -17.46 -3.22
C LEU A 58 2.92 -17.90 -4.21
N SER A 59 2.69 -17.80 -5.52
CA SER A 59 3.61 -18.31 -6.55
C SER A 59 5.01 -17.69 -6.45
N SER A 60 5.08 -16.41 -6.05
CA SER A 60 6.33 -15.69 -5.87
C SER A 60 6.87 -15.77 -4.43
N ALA A 61 6.08 -16.25 -3.48
CA ALA A 61 6.43 -16.30 -2.06
C ALA A 61 7.45 -17.38 -1.71
N TYR A 62 7.57 -18.42 -2.54
CA TYR A 62 8.51 -19.53 -2.37
C TYR A 62 9.79 -19.39 -3.20
N ASN A 63 9.96 -18.27 -3.91
CA ASN A 63 11.17 -18.02 -4.70
C ASN A 63 12.39 -17.96 -3.76
N GLY A 64 13.31 -18.92 -3.91
CA GLY A 64 14.53 -19.00 -3.09
C GLY A 64 14.32 -19.63 -1.70
N ILE A 65 13.15 -20.21 -1.40
CA ILE A 65 12.86 -20.88 -0.13
C ILE A 65 12.95 -22.41 -0.34
N SER A 66 13.96 -23.05 0.27
CA SER A 66 14.21 -24.49 0.13
C SER A 66 13.41 -25.38 1.09
N GLY A 67 12.86 -24.81 2.17
CA GLY A 67 12.03 -25.51 3.16
C GLY A 67 10.97 -24.59 3.75
N PHE A 68 9.90 -25.15 4.30
CA PHE A 68 8.77 -24.36 4.81
C PHE A 68 9.20 -23.44 5.96
N ASN A 69 9.33 -22.14 5.65
CA ASN A 69 9.57 -21.07 6.61
C ASN A 69 8.41 -20.07 6.52
N VAL A 70 7.47 -20.17 7.47
CA VAL A 70 6.25 -19.34 7.52
C VAL A 70 6.57 -17.85 7.46
N VAL A 71 7.61 -17.41 8.16
CA VAL A 71 7.95 -15.99 8.26
C VAL A 71 8.45 -15.48 6.91
N ALA A 72 9.39 -16.18 6.28
CA ALA A 72 9.92 -15.80 4.98
C ALA A 72 8.84 -15.82 3.88
N VAL A 73 8.03 -16.89 3.84
CA VAL A 73 6.90 -17.01 2.91
C VAL A 73 5.90 -15.87 3.14
N GLY A 74 5.59 -15.53 4.39
CA GLY A 74 4.67 -14.44 4.73
C GLY A 74 5.16 -13.08 4.24
N ILE A 75 6.44 -12.75 4.46
CA ILE A 75 7.05 -11.50 3.98
C ILE A 75 7.00 -11.43 2.46
N PHE A 76 7.40 -12.49 1.76
CA PHE A 76 7.38 -12.49 0.31
C PHE A 76 5.97 -12.50 -0.27
N THR A 77 5.01 -13.14 0.39
CA THR A 77 3.58 -13.06 0.00
C THR A 77 3.09 -11.62 0.11
N PHE A 78 3.37 -10.92 1.21
CA PHE A 78 3.00 -9.52 1.33
C PHE A 78 3.69 -8.67 0.25
N ALA A 79 5.01 -8.77 0.12
CA ALA A 79 5.79 -7.99 -0.82
C ALA A 79 5.36 -8.21 -2.29
N SER A 80 5.05 -9.45 -2.69
CA SER A 80 4.63 -9.75 -4.05
C SER A 80 3.22 -9.25 -4.36
N ASN A 81 2.30 -9.32 -3.40
CA ASN A 81 0.91 -8.90 -3.59
C ASN A 81 0.70 -7.38 -3.42
N TRP A 82 1.54 -6.72 -2.61
CA TRP A 82 1.52 -5.27 -2.36
C TRP A 82 2.62 -4.50 -3.12
N ALA A 83 3.23 -5.09 -4.14
CA ALA A 83 4.35 -4.47 -4.86
C ALA A 83 4.03 -3.07 -5.43
N GLY A 84 2.81 -2.87 -5.96
CA GLY A 84 2.33 -1.57 -6.42
C GLY A 84 2.23 -0.53 -5.28
N PRO A 85 1.49 -0.81 -4.20
CA PRO A 85 1.47 0.03 -3.00
C PRO A 85 2.85 0.35 -2.42
N LEU A 86 3.75 -0.63 -2.37
CA LEU A 86 5.13 -0.45 -1.90
C LEU A 86 5.89 0.56 -2.78
N TYR A 87 5.78 0.42 -4.10
CA TYR A 87 6.37 1.37 -5.05
C TYR A 87 5.84 2.79 -4.81
N TRP A 88 4.52 2.96 -4.74
CA TRP A 88 3.94 4.29 -4.55
C TRP A 88 4.25 4.91 -3.19
N THR A 89 4.45 4.08 -2.15
CA THR A 89 4.93 4.57 -0.85
C THR A 89 6.35 5.14 -0.97
N SER A 90 7.25 4.43 -1.65
CA SER A 90 8.62 4.91 -1.89
C SER A 90 8.64 6.18 -2.75
N ALA A 91 7.88 6.21 -3.84
CA ALA A 91 7.75 7.37 -4.72
C ALA A 91 7.21 8.60 -3.97
N THR A 92 6.15 8.42 -3.17
CA THR A 92 5.59 9.50 -2.33
C THR A 92 6.61 10.02 -1.33
N THR A 93 7.43 9.14 -0.76
CA THR A 93 8.48 9.54 0.18
C THR A 93 9.48 10.49 -0.46
N THR A 94 9.89 10.21 -1.71
CA THR A 94 10.77 11.10 -2.46
C THR A 94 10.14 12.47 -2.68
N LEU A 95 8.85 12.52 -3.07
CA LEU A 95 8.13 13.79 -3.23
C LEU A 95 8.06 14.58 -1.91
N LEU A 96 7.86 13.90 -0.77
CA LEU A 96 7.86 14.53 0.55
C LEU A 96 9.23 15.07 0.94
N VAL A 97 10.31 14.35 0.61
CA VAL A 97 11.69 14.82 0.83
C VAL A 97 11.96 16.08 0.00
N ASP A 98 11.53 16.11 -1.25
CA ASP A 98 11.68 17.30 -2.10
C ASP A 98 10.91 18.50 -1.53
N LYS A 99 9.68 18.29 -1.04
CA LYS A 99 8.91 19.32 -0.34
C LYS A 99 9.61 19.83 0.92
N TYR A 100 10.19 18.93 1.71
CA TYR A 100 10.96 19.29 2.89
C TYR A 100 12.17 20.15 2.54
N ARG A 101 12.88 19.82 1.45
CA ARG A 101 14.06 20.57 0.96
C ARG A 101 13.72 21.99 0.48
N VAL A 102 12.49 22.23 0.03
CA VAL A 102 11.98 23.56 -0.33
C VAL A 102 11.66 24.42 0.91
N GLY A 103 11.71 23.83 2.12
CA GLY A 103 11.57 24.53 3.40
C GLY A 103 10.26 24.23 4.13
N GLU A 104 9.38 23.38 3.58
CA GLU A 104 8.15 22.97 4.25
C GLU A 104 8.47 22.01 5.41
N ARG A 105 8.29 22.47 6.65
CA ARG A 105 8.53 21.65 7.85
C ARG A 105 7.29 20.84 8.23
N GLY A 106 7.51 19.64 8.78
CA GLY A 106 6.43 18.80 9.29
C GLY A 106 5.58 18.11 8.23
N VAL A 107 6.00 18.15 6.96
CA VAL A 107 5.31 17.51 5.82
C VAL A 107 5.02 16.04 6.05
N PHE A 108 5.98 15.29 6.59
CA PHE A 108 5.79 13.88 6.88
C PHE A 108 4.73 13.64 7.96
N ARG A 109 4.72 14.45 9.04
CA ARG A 109 3.74 14.30 10.12
C ARG A 109 2.33 14.59 9.65
N GLN A 110 2.16 15.64 8.85
CA GLN A 110 0.88 16.01 8.27
C GLN A 110 0.39 14.97 7.25
N HIS A 111 1.29 14.45 6.40
CA HIS A 111 1.00 13.36 5.48
C HIS A 111 0.52 12.10 6.21
N VAL A 112 1.25 11.66 7.24
CA VAL A 112 0.87 10.50 8.06
C VAL A 112 -0.46 10.73 8.78
N ALA A 113 -0.74 11.96 9.25
CA ALA A 113 -2.03 12.28 9.88
C ALA A 113 -3.19 12.09 8.90
N LEU A 114 -3.07 12.63 7.67
CA LEU A 114 -4.08 12.47 6.61
C LEU A 114 -4.26 11.00 6.21
N LEU A 115 -3.17 10.26 6.03
CA LEU A 115 -3.21 8.82 5.76
C LEU A 115 -3.90 8.06 6.89
N THR A 116 -3.61 8.42 8.15
CA THR A 116 -4.18 7.74 9.32
C THR A 116 -5.68 7.99 9.41
N VAL A 117 -6.14 9.23 9.18
CA VAL A 117 -7.57 9.55 9.14
C VAL A 117 -8.28 8.71 8.08
N PHE A 118 -7.72 8.62 6.87
CA PHE A 118 -8.27 7.78 5.82
C PHE A 118 -8.30 6.29 6.21
N ALA A 119 -7.18 5.76 6.74
CA ALA A 119 -7.06 4.38 7.15
C ALA A 119 -8.09 4.02 8.24
N THR A 120 -8.21 4.85 9.28
CA THR A 120 -9.18 4.66 10.37
C THR A 120 -10.62 4.79 9.90
N ALA A 121 -10.92 5.75 9.02
CA ALA A 121 -12.26 5.91 8.46
C ALA A 121 -12.65 4.70 7.60
N SER A 122 -11.71 4.19 6.78
CA SER A 122 -11.94 3.05 5.92
C SER A 122 -12.23 1.76 6.71
N ILE A 123 -11.43 1.43 7.73
CA ILE A 123 -11.63 0.22 8.53
C ILE A 123 -12.88 0.33 9.41
N THR A 124 -13.17 1.53 9.95
CA THR A 124 -14.39 1.77 10.72
C THR A 124 -15.63 1.57 9.85
N SER A 125 -15.61 2.06 8.60
CA SER A 125 -16.69 1.84 7.63
C SER A 125 -16.89 0.37 7.32
N VAL A 126 -15.80 -0.39 7.10
CA VAL A 126 -15.88 -1.85 6.89
C VAL A 126 -16.45 -2.55 8.13
N MET A 127 -15.99 -2.20 9.33
CA MET A 127 -16.50 -2.77 10.59
C MET A 127 -17.98 -2.46 10.80
N ALA A 128 -18.42 -1.23 10.52
CA ALA A 128 -19.82 -0.84 10.58
C ALA A 128 -20.67 -1.67 9.60
N ALA A 129 -20.20 -1.85 8.36
CA ALA A 129 -20.88 -2.69 7.37
C ALA A 129 -20.94 -4.17 7.81
N CYS A 130 -19.85 -4.73 8.32
CA CYS A 130 -19.83 -6.09 8.87
C CYS A 130 -20.80 -6.26 10.05
N THR A 131 -20.94 -5.23 10.88
CA THR A 131 -21.85 -5.23 12.03
C THR A 131 -23.31 -5.16 11.58
N ALA A 132 -23.62 -4.29 10.62
CA ALA A 132 -24.97 -4.13 10.07
C ALA A 132 -25.45 -5.40 9.35
N MET A 133 -24.58 -6.05 8.58
CA MET A 133 -24.90 -7.27 7.81
C MET A 133 -24.56 -8.57 8.55
N ARG A 134 -24.40 -8.55 9.88
CA ARG A 134 -23.90 -9.71 10.62
C ARG A 134 -24.76 -10.97 10.52
N THR A 135 -26.06 -10.82 10.30
CA THR A 135 -27.02 -11.93 10.18
C THR A 135 -27.26 -12.36 8.72
N HIS A 136 -26.70 -11.63 7.75
CA HIS A 136 -26.80 -12.01 6.34
C HIS A 136 -25.83 -13.15 6.01
N LEU A 137 -26.27 -14.02 5.11
CA LEU A 137 -25.50 -15.18 4.62
C LEU A 137 -24.11 -14.80 4.08
N PHE A 138 -23.95 -13.54 3.64
CA PHE A 138 -22.71 -13.02 3.07
C PHE A 138 -21.62 -12.65 4.10
N ILE A 139 -21.89 -12.75 5.41
CA ILE A 139 -20.89 -12.41 6.45
C ILE A 139 -19.59 -13.21 6.25
N TRP A 140 -19.70 -14.50 5.94
CA TRP A 140 -18.55 -15.39 5.81
C TRP A 140 -17.87 -15.32 4.44
N THR A 141 -18.63 -15.15 3.35
CA THR A 141 -18.10 -15.26 1.98
C THR A 141 -17.66 -13.93 1.37
N VAL A 142 -18.27 -12.80 1.77
CA VAL A 142 -17.99 -11.48 1.20
C VAL A 142 -17.34 -10.57 2.23
N PHE A 143 -17.94 -10.45 3.41
CA PHE A 143 -17.51 -9.47 4.40
C PHE A 143 -16.23 -9.90 5.14
N SER A 144 -16.10 -11.18 5.51
CA SER A 144 -14.89 -11.68 6.19
C SER A 144 -13.61 -11.52 5.34
N PRO A 145 -13.57 -11.92 4.05
CA PRO A 145 -12.42 -11.61 3.19
C PRO A 145 -12.11 -10.11 3.11
N LYS A 146 -13.13 -9.25 2.95
CA LYS A 146 -12.95 -7.81 2.89
C LYS A 146 -12.37 -7.23 4.19
N TYR A 147 -12.82 -7.73 5.34
CA TYR A 147 -12.30 -7.33 6.64
C TYR A 147 -10.85 -7.75 6.84
N LEU A 148 -10.48 -8.98 6.47
CA LEU A 148 -9.08 -9.44 6.52
C LEU A 148 -8.16 -8.59 5.63
N TYR A 149 -8.60 -8.23 4.43
CA TYR A 149 -7.87 -7.28 3.60
C TYR A 149 -7.79 -5.90 4.23
N ALA A 150 -8.86 -5.39 4.83
CA ALA A 150 -8.83 -4.11 5.55
C ALA A 150 -7.82 -4.14 6.71
N MET A 151 -7.73 -5.25 7.44
CA MET A 151 -6.70 -5.47 8.46
C MET A 151 -5.29 -5.47 7.83
N ALA A 152 -5.07 -6.17 6.72
CA ALA A 152 -3.77 -6.17 6.03
C ALA A 152 -3.37 -4.76 5.54
N TRP A 153 -4.31 -4.01 4.97
CA TRP A 153 -4.10 -2.61 4.56
C TRP A 153 -3.74 -1.71 5.75
N ASN A 154 -4.31 -1.93 6.93
CA ASN A 154 -4.00 -1.12 8.11
C ASN A 154 -2.72 -1.57 8.82
N ILE A 155 -2.56 -2.86 9.09
CA ILE A 155 -1.43 -3.38 9.86
C ILE A 155 -0.17 -3.39 9.00
N LEU A 156 -0.21 -4.04 7.84
CA LEU A 156 0.99 -4.20 7.02
C LEU A 156 1.25 -2.94 6.21
N GLN A 157 0.29 -2.48 5.41
CA GLN A 157 0.54 -1.35 4.52
C GLN A 157 0.59 0.00 5.27
N HIS A 158 -0.33 0.29 6.18
CA HIS A 158 -0.30 1.59 6.88
C HIS A 158 0.76 1.64 7.99
N LEU A 159 0.74 0.75 8.98
CA LEU A 159 1.69 0.82 10.10
C LEU A 159 3.12 0.46 9.70
N LEU A 160 3.35 -0.68 9.01
CA LEU A 160 4.72 -1.10 8.69
C LEU A 160 5.31 -0.31 7.51
N VAL A 161 4.54 -0.09 6.44
CA VAL A 161 5.08 0.53 5.22
C VAL A 161 4.93 2.06 5.25
N ASN A 162 3.70 2.60 5.35
CA ASN A 162 3.48 4.05 5.26
C ASN A 162 4.06 4.83 6.45
N ILE A 163 4.15 4.22 7.65
CA ILE A 163 4.76 4.87 8.82
C ILE A 163 6.20 4.38 9.00
N GLY A 164 6.40 3.06 9.11
CA GLY A 164 7.72 2.48 9.36
C GLY A 164 8.71 2.73 8.22
N LEU A 165 8.51 2.05 7.08
CA LEU A 165 9.43 2.14 5.94
C LEU A 165 9.57 3.58 5.42
N SER A 166 8.45 4.24 5.11
CA SER A 166 8.43 5.62 4.63
C SER A 166 9.09 6.59 5.61
N GLY A 167 8.87 6.44 6.92
CA GLY A 167 9.51 7.26 7.95
C GLY A 167 11.03 7.07 7.97
N THR A 168 11.52 5.83 7.85
CA THR A 168 12.97 5.58 7.76
C THR A 168 13.58 6.16 6.49
N LEU A 169 12.91 6.01 5.34
CA LEU A 169 13.36 6.56 4.06
C LEU A 169 13.36 8.09 4.07
N PHE A 170 12.32 8.71 4.64
CA PHE A 170 12.21 10.16 4.78
C PHE A 170 13.32 10.70 5.69
N TRP A 171 13.58 10.05 6.82
CA TRP A 171 14.68 10.43 7.71
C TRP A 171 16.05 10.31 7.04
N LEU A 172 16.28 9.26 6.26
CA LEU A 172 17.50 9.11 5.48
C LEU A 172 17.64 10.19 4.39
N GLY A 173 16.55 10.55 3.71
CA GLY A 173 16.57 11.54 2.63
C GLY A 173 16.64 13.02 3.07
N THR A 174 16.34 13.28 4.35
CA THR A 174 16.39 14.62 4.97
C THR A 174 17.66 14.89 5.77
N ARG A 175 18.50 13.86 5.97
CA ARG A 175 19.90 14.02 6.39
C ARG A 175 20.73 14.61 5.26
#